data_AF-A0A6A4RL74-F1
#
_entry.id   AF-A0A6A4RL74-F1
#
_cell.length_a   1.000
_cell.length_b   1.000
_cell.length_c   1.000
_cell.angle_alpha   90.00
_cell.angle_beta   90.00
_cell.angle_gamma   90.00
#
_symmetry.space_group_name_H-M   'P 1'
#
loop_
_entity.id
_entity.type
_entity.pdbx_description
1 polymer ?
#
loop_
_entity_poly.entity_id
_entity_poly.type
_entity_poly.pdbx_seq_one_letter_code
_entity_poly.pdbx_strand_id
1 'polypeptide(L)'
;MNWYGPLFALASLSAGAASSQDFDVDPAGAVSASGDIHLPQVEFRRTWPVLGSWTILDGEEAGGFHTVYTQPSVIEAYLETGSFPDGAVIVKELRSAATGSYTTGTAAHATELEGWFVMVKDTQGRFADNPAWGDGWGWGQFQAGDTLTSIAPDYQESCLGCHVPAQDSDWIYTQAYPVLSETR
;
A
#
# COMPACT_ATOMS: atom_id res chain seq x y z
N MET A 1 -61.06 16.83 -40.25
CA MET A 1 -60.97 16.25 -38.90
C MET A 1 -59.62 15.59 -38.74
N ASN A 2 -59.04 15.73 -37.54
CA ASN A 2 -57.83 15.14 -36.97
C ASN A 2 -56.54 15.93 -37.26
N TRP A 3 -56.12 16.83 -36.36
CA TRP A 3 -55.53 16.70 -35.02
C TRP A 3 -54.01 16.53 -35.07
N TYR A 4 -53.32 17.61 -34.67
CA TYR A 4 -51.93 17.63 -34.26
C TYR A 4 -51.77 16.85 -32.95
N GLY A 5 -50.79 15.94 -32.89
CA GLY A 5 -50.30 15.37 -31.64
C GLY A 5 -48.79 15.64 -31.52
N PRO A 6 -48.29 16.17 -30.40
CA PRO A 6 -46.86 16.35 -30.20
C PRO A 6 -46.23 14.98 -29.88
N LEU A 7 -45.20 14.60 -30.63
CA LEU A 7 -44.33 13.49 -30.26
C LEU A 7 -43.40 13.97 -29.14
N PHE A 8 -43.77 13.68 -27.90
CA PHE A 8 -42.84 13.71 -26.77
C PHE A 8 -41.90 12.51 -26.90
N ALA A 9 -40.62 12.78 -27.21
CA ALA A 9 -39.57 11.79 -27.06
C ALA A 9 -39.26 11.62 -25.57
N LEU A 10 -39.63 10.46 -25.02
CA LEU A 10 -39.20 10.02 -23.69
C LEU A 10 -37.72 9.63 -23.75
N ALA A 11 -36.95 10.20 -22.81
CA ALA A 11 -35.53 9.99 -22.65
C ALA A 11 -35.17 8.53 -22.31
N SER A 12 -34.02 8.09 -22.78
CA SER A 12 -33.23 7.06 -22.11
C SER A 12 -31.88 7.68 -21.75
N LEU A 13 -31.79 8.28 -20.55
CA LEU A 13 -30.50 8.42 -19.89
C LEU A 13 -30.08 7.01 -19.50
N SER A 14 -29.23 6.41 -20.32
CA SER A 14 -28.38 5.32 -19.86
C SER A 14 -27.43 5.88 -18.81
N ALA A 15 -27.81 5.77 -17.54
CA ALA A 15 -26.87 5.80 -16.43
C ALA A 15 -25.95 4.59 -16.62
N GLY A 16 -24.85 4.78 -17.35
CA GLY A 16 -23.74 3.84 -17.34
C GLY A 16 -23.18 3.80 -15.93
N ALA A 17 -23.21 2.62 -15.32
CA ALA A 17 -22.59 2.38 -14.03
C ALA A 17 -21.07 2.65 -14.13
N ALA A 18 -20.63 3.77 -13.61
CA ALA A 18 -19.27 3.89 -13.11
C ALA A 18 -19.35 3.48 -11.64
N SER A 19 -19.00 2.23 -11.32
CA SER A 19 -18.65 1.87 -9.95
C SER A 19 -17.35 2.61 -9.66
N SER A 20 -17.47 3.77 -9.03
CA SER A 20 -16.32 4.56 -8.63
C SER A 20 -15.53 3.74 -7.61
N GLN A 21 -14.24 3.62 -7.86
CA GLN A 21 -13.24 3.06 -6.94
C GLN A 21 -12.99 4.07 -5.82
N ASP A 22 -14.06 4.51 -5.16
CA ASP A 22 -13.98 5.53 -4.12
C ASP A 22 -13.47 4.85 -2.86
N PHE A 23 -12.18 5.00 -2.61
CA PHE A 23 -11.57 4.69 -1.33
C PHE A 23 -11.83 5.83 -0.33
N ASP A 24 -11.90 5.50 0.96
CA ASP A 24 -12.06 6.52 2.01
C ASP A 24 -10.83 7.45 2.09
N VAL A 25 -9.64 6.90 1.84
CA VAL A 25 -8.39 7.65 1.66
C VAL A 25 -7.87 7.43 0.26
N ASP A 26 -7.44 8.51 -0.42
CA ASP A 26 -6.82 8.41 -1.74
C ASP A 26 -5.57 7.51 -1.70
N PRO A 27 -5.52 6.40 -2.48
CA PRO A 27 -4.36 5.52 -2.57
C PRO A 27 -3.20 6.14 -3.36
N ALA A 28 -3.29 7.42 -3.74
CA ALA A 28 -2.25 8.19 -4.42
C ALA A 28 -1.78 7.53 -5.73
N GLY A 29 -2.72 6.97 -6.50
CA GLY A 29 -2.45 6.30 -7.76
C GLY A 29 -1.78 4.93 -7.65
N ALA A 30 -1.71 4.34 -6.44
CA ALA A 30 -1.18 2.99 -6.23
C ALA A 30 -2.09 1.87 -6.77
N VAL A 31 -3.30 2.19 -7.23
CA VAL A 31 -4.27 1.23 -7.76
C VAL A 31 -4.76 1.71 -9.12
N SER A 32 -4.62 0.87 -10.14
CA SER A 32 -5.17 1.11 -11.47
C SER A 32 -6.68 0.90 -11.51
N ALA A 33 -7.34 1.31 -12.59
CA ALA A 33 -8.77 1.10 -12.73
C ALA A 33 -9.18 -0.39 -12.78
N SER A 34 -8.26 -1.28 -13.18
CA SER A 34 -8.41 -2.74 -13.19
C SER A 34 -7.96 -3.41 -11.89
N GLY A 35 -7.51 -2.64 -10.90
CA GLY A 35 -6.98 -3.16 -9.65
C GLY A 35 -5.51 -3.56 -9.72
N ASP A 36 -4.76 -3.17 -10.75
CA ASP A 36 -3.32 -3.44 -10.75
C ASP A 36 -2.66 -2.58 -9.66
N ILE A 37 -1.78 -3.21 -8.86
CA ILE A 37 -1.01 -2.50 -7.83
C ILE A 37 0.21 -1.84 -8.47
N HIS A 38 0.46 -0.60 -8.09
CA HIS A 38 1.63 0.20 -8.45
C HIS A 38 2.30 0.75 -7.19
N LEU A 39 3.52 1.27 -7.33
CA LEU A 39 3.98 2.25 -6.35
C LEU A 39 3.09 3.51 -6.39
N PRO A 40 2.92 4.20 -5.25
CA PRO A 40 2.24 5.50 -5.24
C PRO A 40 2.85 6.45 -6.27
N GLN A 41 2.01 7.14 -7.04
CA GLN A 41 2.42 8.10 -8.09
C GLN A 41 2.75 9.49 -7.52
N VAL A 42 3.26 9.50 -6.29
CA VAL A 42 3.65 10.70 -5.54
C VAL A 42 5.04 10.50 -4.95
N GLU A 43 5.71 11.60 -4.59
CA GLU A 43 7.04 11.58 -3.98
C GLU A 43 7.01 11.15 -2.49
N PHE A 44 6.42 9.98 -2.19
CA PHE A 44 6.13 9.52 -0.83
C PHE A 44 7.39 9.48 0.06
N ARG A 45 8.57 9.19 -0.48
CA ARG A 45 9.83 9.23 0.29
C ARG A 45 10.12 10.59 0.93
N ARG A 46 9.61 11.68 0.36
CA ARG A 46 9.77 13.04 0.86
C ARG A 46 8.55 13.55 1.62
N THR A 47 7.38 13.01 1.31
CA THR A 47 6.10 13.58 1.76
C THR A 47 5.35 12.71 2.76
N TRP A 48 5.63 11.41 2.82
CA TRP A 48 4.99 10.46 3.72
C TRP A 48 5.86 10.22 4.95
N PRO A 49 5.27 10.17 6.16
CA PRO A 49 5.98 9.78 7.36
C PRO A 49 6.53 8.36 7.26
N VAL A 50 7.70 8.15 7.86
CA VAL A 50 8.21 6.81 8.15
C VAL A 50 7.44 6.26 9.33
N LEU A 51 6.77 5.13 9.14
CA LEU A 51 6.15 4.37 10.23
C LEU A 51 7.21 3.73 11.13
N GLY A 52 8.23 3.13 10.51
CA GLY A 52 9.37 2.53 11.19
C GLY A 52 10.36 1.93 10.20
N SER A 53 11.42 1.34 10.73
CA SER A 53 12.45 0.67 9.92
C SER A 53 12.86 -0.64 10.58
N TRP A 54 13.07 -1.66 9.76
CA TRP A 54 13.59 -2.95 10.16
C TRP A 54 14.98 -3.15 9.57
N THR A 55 15.81 -3.94 10.25
CA THR A 55 16.99 -4.52 9.64
C THR A 55 16.91 -6.04 9.74
N ILE A 56 17.21 -6.72 8.63
CA ILE A 56 17.39 -8.17 8.65
C ILE A 56 18.84 -8.41 9.07
N LEU A 57 19.03 -9.26 10.08
CA LEU A 57 20.36 -9.58 10.56
C LEU A 57 20.92 -10.77 9.78
N ASP A 58 22.19 -10.67 9.36
CA ASP A 58 23.02 -11.79 8.92
C ASP A 58 24.09 -12.02 10.00
N GLY A 59 23.79 -12.91 10.95
CA GLY A 59 24.55 -12.99 12.20
C GLY A 59 24.43 -11.71 13.03
N GLU A 60 25.56 -11.02 13.25
CA GLU A 60 25.61 -9.74 13.98
C GLU A 60 25.65 -8.52 13.03
N GLU A 61 25.62 -8.74 11.70
CA GLU A 61 25.67 -7.68 10.70
C GLU A 61 24.27 -7.33 10.17
N ALA A 62 24.11 -6.09 9.72
CA ALA A 62 22.89 -5.68 9.01
C ALA A 62 22.94 -6.21 7.57
N GLY A 63 22.04 -7.13 7.23
CA GLY A 63 21.87 -7.69 5.89
C GLY A 63 21.02 -6.82 4.95
N GLY A 64 20.36 -5.78 5.48
CA GLY A 64 19.54 -4.85 4.71
C GLY A 64 18.65 -3.98 5.59
N PHE A 65 18.11 -2.91 5.01
CA PHE A 65 17.17 -1.99 5.67
C PHE A 65 15.81 -2.02 4.97
N HIS A 66 14.76 -2.16 5.76
CA HIS A 66 13.39 -2.06 5.30
C HIS A 66 12.71 -0.85 5.93
N THR A 67 12.50 0.22 5.16
CA THR A 67 11.84 1.43 5.67
C THR A 67 10.40 1.46 5.22
N VAL A 68 9.48 1.70 6.16
CA VAL A 68 8.04 1.61 5.91
C VAL A 68 7.40 2.98 5.97
N TYR A 69 6.56 3.29 4.99
CA TYR A 69 5.89 4.58 4.80
C TYR A 69 4.38 4.38 4.65
N THR A 70 3.61 5.39 5.02
CA THR A 70 2.16 5.48 4.75
C THR A 70 1.71 6.93 4.63
N GLN A 71 0.50 7.19 4.12
CA GLN A 71 -0.06 8.53 4.07
C GLN A 71 -0.21 9.14 5.49
N PRO A 72 0.00 10.47 5.68
CA PRO A 72 -0.27 11.13 6.95
C PRO A 72 -1.69 10.87 7.50
N SER A 73 -2.71 10.95 6.64
CA SER A 73 -4.11 10.72 7.01
C SER A 73 -4.39 9.29 7.47
N VAL A 74 -3.61 8.31 7.00
CA VAL A 74 -3.72 6.91 7.45
C VAL A 74 -3.26 6.77 8.90
N ILE A 75 -2.19 7.47 9.28
CA ILE A 75 -1.72 7.49 10.67
C ILE A 75 -2.78 8.12 11.57
N GLU A 76 -3.35 9.26 11.16
CA GLU A 76 -4.41 9.94 11.92
C GLU A 76 -5.62 9.02 12.12
N ALA A 77 -6.14 8.43 11.05
CA ALA A 77 -7.26 7.49 11.11
C ALA A 77 -6.94 6.24 11.97
N TYR A 78 -5.73 5.69 11.87
CA TYR A 78 -5.33 4.54 12.67
C TYR A 78 -5.25 4.89 14.16
N LEU A 79 -4.71 6.06 14.52
CA LEU A 79 -4.65 6.51 15.92
C LEU A 79 -6.05 6.75 16.52
N GLU A 80 -7.00 7.19 15.69
CA GLU A 80 -8.39 7.42 16.12
C GLU A 80 -9.20 6.12 16.27
N THR A 81 -8.99 5.16 15.37
CA THR A 81 -9.87 3.99 15.21
C THR A 81 -9.23 2.67 15.62
N GLY A 82 -7.90 2.61 15.69
CA GLY A 82 -7.12 1.38 15.85
C GLY A 82 -7.13 0.48 14.61
N SER A 83 -7.47 0.99 13.42
CA SER A 83 -7.55 0.20 12.18
C SER A 83 -7.08 1.01 10.98
N PHE A 84 -6.54 0.32 9.97
CA PHE A 84 -6.17 0.97 8.70
C PHE A 84 -7.44 1.30 7.90
N PRO A 85 -7.64 2.56 7.47
CA PRO A 85 -8.80 2.94 6.68
C PRO A 85 -8.72 2.35 5.26
N ASP A 86 -9.87 2.24 4.61
CA ASP A 86 -9.96 1.86 3.21
C ASP A 86 -9.12 2.82 2.32
N GLY A 87 -8.30 2.26 1.43
CA GLY A 87 -7.33 3.01 0.63
C GLY A 87 -6.00 3.34 1.32
N ALA A 88 -5.78 2.90 2.56
CA ALA A 88 -4.48 2.99 3.19
C ALA A 88 -3.40 2.29 2.35
N VAL A 89 -2.27 2.95 2.13
CA VAL A 89 -1.15 2.39 1.36
C VAL A 89 0.07 2.24 2.27
N ILE A 90 0.56 1.02 2.39
CA ILE A 90 1.79 0.71 3.12
C ILE A 90 2.88 0.41 2.10
N VAL A 91 3.92 1.24 2.05
CA VAL A 91 5.08 1.02 1.19
C VAL A 91 6.27 0.60 2.05
N LYS A 92 6.91 -0.51 1.70
CA LYS A 92 8.15 -0.99 2.31
C LYS A 92 9.28 -0.87 1.29
N GLU A 93 10.21 0.07 1.49
CA GLU A 93 11.45 0.21 0.71
C GLU A 93 12.47 -0.83 1.17
N LEU A 94 13.10 -1.53 0.23
CA LEU A 94 14.21 -2.45 0.51
C LEU A 94 15.51 -1.82 0.04
N ARG A 95 16.49 -1.76 0.93
CA ARG A 95 17.85 -1.33 0.60
C ARG A 95 18.89 -2.28 1.14
N SER A 96 19.99 -2.42 0.40
CA SER A 96 21.21 -3.04 0.92
C SER A 96 21.77 -2.22 2.10
N ALA A 97 22.72 -2.80 2.83
CA ALA A 97 23.39 -2.15 3.94
C ALA A 97 24.90 -2.06 3.72
N ALA A 98 25.52 -1.04 4.30
CA ALA A 98 26.97 -0.97 4.47
C ALA A 98 27.30 -0.67 5.94
N THR A 99 28.28 -1.40 6.47
CA THR A 99 28.78 -1.26 7.84
C THR A 99 30.10 -0.51 7.85
N GLY A 100 30.27 0.40 8.81
CA GLY A 100 31.50 1.17 8.97
C GLY A 100 31.75 1.59 10.42
N SER A 101 32.97 2.06 10.68
CA SER A 101 33.34 2.69 11.96
C SER A 101 33.12 4.19 11.88
N TYR A 102 32.30 4.71 12.78
CA TYR A 102 31.97 6.13 12.90
C TYR A 102 32.42 6.67 14.26
N THR A 103 32.36 7.99 14.44
CA THR A 103 32.71 8.65 15.71
C THR A 103 31.83 8.21 16.88
N THR A 104 30.63 7.71 16.60
CA THR A 104 29.68 7.16 17.58
C THR A 104 29.79 5.65 17.77
N GLY A 105 30.71 4.97 17.08
CA GLY A 105 30.89 3.52 17.11
C GLY A 105 30.71 2.86 15.75
N THR A 106 30.73 1.52 15.72
CA THR A 106 30.39 0.75 14.52
C THR A 106 28.90 0.86 14.25
N ALA A 107 28.52 1.23 13.04
CA ALA A 107 27.12 1.35 12.63
C ALA A 107 26.94 0.88 11.18
N ALA A 108 25.71 0.52 10.84
CA ALA A 108 25.30 0.24 9.48
C ALA A 108 24.35 1.32 8.97
N HIS A 109 24.32 1.53 7.66
CA HIS A 109 23.38 2.44 7.00
C HIS A 109 22.90 1.87 5.67
N ALA A 110 21.71 2.29 5.24
CA ALA A 110 21.12 1.87 3.99
C ALA A 110 21.90 2.42 2.79
N THR A 111 22.07 1.60 1.75
CA THR A 111 22.79 1.95 0.53
C THR A 111 21.91 1.81 -0.70
N GLU A 112 22.10 0.80 -1.55
CA GLU A 112 21.43 0.67 -2.85
C GLU A 112 19.96 0.29 -2.69
N LEU A 113 19.10 0.77 -3.59
CA LEU A 113 17.70 0.37 -3.64
C LEU A 113 17.60 -1.00 -4.30
N GLU A 114 16.94 -1.94 -3.62
CA GLU A 114 16.76 -3.31 -4.13
C GLU A 114 15.34 -3.54 -4.64
N GLY A 115 14.35 -2.86 -4.05
CA GLY A 115 12.97 -2.98 -4.48
C GLY A 115 11.98 -2.47 -3.45
N TRP A 116 10.73 -2.89 -3.63
CA TRP A 116 9.60 -2.43 -2.83
C TRP A 116 8.57 -3.52 -2.62
N PHE A 117 7.85 -3.42 -1.52
CA PHE A 117 6.52 -4.01 -1.38
C PHE A 117 5.50 -2.91 -1.17
N VAL A 118 4.32 -3.09 -1.74
CA VAL A 118 3.17 -2.20 -1.56
C VAL A 118 1.99 -3.02 -1.12
N MET A 119 1.29 -2.56 -0.09
CA MET A 119 -0.02 -3.07 0.29
C MET A 119 -1.05 -1.94 0.23
N VAL A 120 -2.24 -2.22 -0.28
CA VAL A 120 -3.35 -1.24 -0.34
C VAL A 120 -4.59 -1.81 0.34
N LYS A 121 -5.16 -1.11 1.33
CA LYS A 121 -6.34 -1.59 2.05
C LYS A 121 -7.56 -1.51 1.16
N ASP A 122 -8.33 -2.59 1.11
CA ASP A 122 -9.64 -2.64 0.46
C ASP A 122 -10.64 -3.35 1.37
N THR A 123 -11.44 -2.57 2.08
CA THR A 123 -12.47 -3.11 2.99
C THR A 123 -13.73 -3.55 2.24
N GLN A 124 -13.86 -3.17 0.97
CA GLN A 124 -15.06 -3.39 0.17
C GLN A 124 -14.94 -4.60 -0.77
N GLY A 125 -13.74 -5.17 -0.94
CA GLY A 125 -13.50 -6.32 -1.80
C GLY A 125 -13.74 -6.02 -3.28
N ARG A 126 -13.30 -4.84 -3.74
CA ARG A 126 -13.52 -4.28 -5.09
C ARG A 126 -12.91 -5.15 -6.20
N PHE A 127 -11.87 -5.90 -5.89
CA PHE A 127 -11.05 -6.62 -6.86
C PHE A 127 -11.01 -8.14 -6.60
N ALA A 128 -12.13 -8.74 -6.20
CA ALA A 128 -12.20 -10.14 -5.80
C ALA A 128 -11.70 -11.18 -6.84
N ASP A 129 -11.75 -10.85 -8.13
CA ASP A 129 -11.27 -11.73 -9.21
C ASP A 129 -9.79 -11.48 -9.59
N ASN A 130 -9.11 -10.55 -8.91
CA ASN A 130 -7.72 -10.20 -9.18
C ASN A 130 -6.79 -10.91 -8.17
N PRO A 131 -5.83 -11.74 -8.62
CA PRO A 131 -4.95 -12.53 -7.73
C PRO A 131 -3.99 -11.68 -6.89
N ALA A 132 -3.87 -10.38 -7.17
CA ALA A 132 -3.15 -9.45 -6.32
C ALA A 132 -3.96 -9.03 -5.07
N TRP A 133 -5.23 -9.44 -4.93
CA TRP A 133 -6.13 -8.98 -3.87
C TRP A 133 -6.72 -10.14 -3.07
N GLY A 134 -6.81 -9.91 -1.76
CA GLY A 134 -7.43 -10.84 -0.83
C GLY A 134 -7.15 -10.43 0.61
N ASP A 135 -7.90 -11.01 1.55
CA ASP A 135 -7.76 -10.74 2.98
C ASP A 135 -7.87 -9.24 3.36
N GLY A 136 -8.62 -8.48 2.55
CA GLY A 136 -8.84 -7.03 2.74
C GLY A 136 -7.69 -6.14 2.26
N TRP A 137 -6.76 -6.69 1.49
CA TRP A 137 -5.58 -5.99 0.99
C TRP A 137 -5.28 -6.34 -0.47
N GLY A 138 -4.73 -5.37 -1.21
CA GLY A 138 -4.00 -5.58 -2.45
C GLY A 138 -2.51 -5.67 -2.16
N TRP A 139 -1.77 -6.48 -2.92
CA TRP A 139 -0.39 -6.87 -2.63
C TRP A 139 0.48 -6.75 -3.88
N GLY A 140 1.59 -6.05 -3.77
CA GLY A 140 2.53 -5.85 -4.87
C GLY A 140 4.00 -5.95 -4.44
N GLN A 141 4.83 -6.47 -5.33
CA GLN A 141 6.29 -6.51 -5.18
C GLN A 141 6.94 -5.91 -6.42
N PHE A 142 7.93 -5.06 -6.24
CA PHE A 142 8.52 -4.28 -7.33
C PHE A 142 10.05 -4.31 -7.28
N GLN A 143 10.68 -4.37 -8.45
CA GLN A 143 12.13 -4.22 -8.58
C GLN A 143 12.53 -2.74 -8.53
N ALA A 144 13.77 -2.44 -8.14
CA ALA A 144 14.28 -1.07 -7.96
C ALA A 144 14.15 -0.10 -9.16
N GLY A 145 13.79 -0.59 -10.35
CA GLY A 145 13.61 0.21 -11.58
C GLY A 145 12.22 0.12 -12.23
N ASP A 146 11.29 -0.66 -11.69
CA ASP A 146 9.91 -0.75 -12.20
C ASP A 146 8.93 -0.37 -11.09
N THR A 147 8.16 0.69 -11.31
CA THR A 147 7.20 1.21 -10.34
C THR A 147 5.76 0.85 -10.68
N LEU A 148 5.52 0.22 -11.84
CA LEU A 148 4.18 -0.02 -12.37
C LEU A 148 3.85 -1.50 -12.43
N THR A 149 4.83 -2.37 -12.64
CA THR A 149 4.57 -3.81 -12.79
C THR A 149 4.97 -4.56 -11.54
N SER A 150 3.99 -5.13 -10.83
CA SER A 150 4.28 -6.09 -9.77
C SER A 150 4.87 -7.37 -10.36
N ILE A 151 5.92 -7.90 -9.74
CA ILE A 151 6.49 -9.21 -10.07
C ILE A 151 5.85 -10.36 -9.27
N ALA A 152 4.96 -10.05 -8.32
CA ALA A 152 4.20 -11.04 -7.57
C ALA A 152 2.97 -11.47 -8.39
N PRO A 153 2.89 -12.73 -8.86
CA PRO A 153 1.76 -13.19 -9.68
C PRO A 153 0.49 -13.38 -8.85
N ASP A 154 0.64 -13.76 -7.59
CA ASP A 154 -0.44 -14.09 -6.66
C ASP A 154 -0.01 -13.79 -5.23
N TYR A 155 -0.89 -13.17 -4.44
CA TYR A 155 -0.56 -12.76 -3.08
C TYR A 155 -0.46 -13.94 -2.10
N GLN A 156 -1.21 -15.02 -2.30
CA GLN A 156 -1.19 -16.21 -1.45
C GLN A 156 0.16 -16.91 -1.55
N GLU A 157 0.71 -17.01 -2.77
CA GLU A 157 2.01 -17.61 -3.02
C GLU A 157 3.18 -16.68 -2.64
N SER A 158 3.06 -15.38 -2.92
CA SER A 158 4.18 -14.45 -2.86
C SER A 158 4.30 -13.69 -1.54
N CYS A 159 3.20 -13.49 -0.81
CA CYS A 159 3.13 -12.55 0.31
C CYS A 159 2.58 -13.17 1.59
N LEU A 160 1.47 -13.90 1.49
CA LEU A 160 0.63 -14.28 2.63
C LEU A 160 1.40 -15.07 3.69
N GLY A 161 2.25 -16.03 3.30
CA GLY A 161 3.02 -16.86 4.24
C GLY A 161 3.87 -16.06 5.22
N CYS A 162 4.44 -14.93 4.80
CA CYS A 162 5.24 -14.04 5.67
C CYS A 162 4.37 -13.15 6.57
N HIS A 163 3.10 -12.95 6.22
CA HIS A 163 2.16 -12.06 6.91
C HIS A 163 1.19 -12.81 7.84
N VAL A 164 1.01 -14.13 7.70
CA VAL A 164 0.21 -14.96 8.62
C VAL A 164 0.52 -14.72 10.10
N PRO A 165 1.79 -14.61 10.55
CA PRO A 165 2.07 -14.33 11.96
C PRO A 165 1.58 -12.96 12.45
N ALA A 166 1.23 -12.04 11.54
CA ALA A 166 0.69 -10.72 11.82
C ALA A 166 -0.83 -10.62 11.53
N GLN A 167 -1.53 -11.74 11.30
CA GLN A 167 -2.95 -11.75 10.96
C GLN A 167 -3.81 -10.99 12.00
N ASP A 168 -3.52 -11.17 13.29
CA ASP A 168 -4.27 -10.51 14.38
C ASP A 168 -4.06 -8.98 14.43
N SER A 169 -3.05 -8.46 13.73
CA SER A 169 -2.77 -7.03 13.58
C SER A 169 -3.03 -6.56 12.14
N ASP A 170 -4.08 -7.09 11.53
CA ASP A 170 -4.51 -6.78 10.17
C ASP A 170 -3.42 -7.03 9.13
N TRP A 171 -2.68 -8.14 9.31
CA TRP A 171 -1.57 -8.58 8.47
C TRP A 171 -0.35 -7.66 8.49
N ILE A 172 -0.31 -6.66 9.37
CA ILE A 172 0.80 -5.70 9.45
C ILE A 172 1.51 -5.86 10.80
N TYR A 173 2.84 -5.97 10.80
CA TYR A 173 3.66 -6.01 12.03
C TYR A 173 3.76 -4.62 12.69
N THR A 174 2.67 -4.16 13.29
CA THR A 174 2.53 -2.79 13.82
C THR A 174 3.43 -2.50 15.03
N GLN A 175 3.97 -3.53 15.71
CA GLN A 175 4.85 -3.35 16.87
C GLN A 175 6.17 -2.61 16.54
N ALA A 176 6.58 -2.55 15.28
CA ALA A 176 7.75 -1.79 14.86
C ALA A 176 7.42 -0.37 14.38
N TYR A 177 6.16 0.05 14.49
CA TYR A 177 5.67 1.34 14.03
C TYR A 177 5.20 2.20 15.21
N PRO A 178 6.13 2.75 16.02
CA PRO A 178 5.78 3.51 17.23
C PRO A 178 4.89 4.72 16.94
N VAL A 179 4.95 5.26 15.71
CA VAL A 179 4.08 6.35 15.24
C VAL A 179 2.59 5.99 15.30
N LEU A 180 2.24 4.69 15.28
CA LEU A 180 0.86 4.21 15.38
C LEU A 180 0.40 3.97 16.84
N SER A 181 1.27 4.17 17.83
CA SER A 181 0.96 3.95 19.25
C SER A 181 1.29 5.13 20.16
N GLU A 182 2.15 6.04 19.71
CA GLU A 182 2.63 7.17 20.50
C GLU A 182 1.96 8.48 20.03
N THR A 183 1.07 9.03 20.86
CA THR A 183 0.64 10.43 20.74
C THR A 183 1.54 11.30 21.62
N ARG A 184 2.21 12.29 21.02
CA ARG A 184 3.01 13.27 21.77
C ARG A 184 2.16 14.30 22.50
#